data_AF-A0A523HUH1-F1
#
_entry.id   AF-A0A523HUH1-F1
#
_cell.length_a   1.000
_cell.length_b   1.000
_cell.length_c   1.000
_cell.angle_alpha   90.00
_cell.angle_beta   90.00
_cell.angle_gamma   90.00
#
_symmetry.space_group_name_H-M   'P 1'
#
loop_
_entity.id
_entity.type
_entity.pdbx_description
1 polymer ?
#
loop_
_entity_poly.entity_id
_entity_poly.type
_entity_poly.pdbx_seq_one_letter_code
_entity_poly.pdbx_strand_id
1 'polypeptide(L)'
;MSVIQSRKHGIHIAIFLVLSFLSNPSLSLQELASVDDAPLFDVEFFNKASTDLHLSHLDLYIKVFYNELQFVKSGDKFKAQFEISVSVFDTTGKFVDSDKIKQELVVDSFQNTKSPNEFSLRTVSFDLPPKDYEITVDLQDMETQKIGRHKRSVSLRSYATKGILTSDILFLDFYSRDKQGKVTFEPRVSGTKDRASKLLYIYIELYNVPENDSVLVEYNVSGQDNQIFQSDKYWIRGRGRITQNIFKISSENLPHGRYTTKVDFTAGAVSATVESAFNMYIDGVPLSFTTLDEAIEVLKYIASEEEFKELKNIPQEKKHEAFIKFWKKNDPSPETLENELRKE
;
A
#
# COMPACT_ATOMS: atom_id res chain seq x y z
N MET A 1 -59.60 -18.41 -43.96
CA MET A 1 -59.31 -17.00 -43.64
C MET A 1 -59.33 -16.89 -42.13
N SER A 2 -58.14 -16.93 -41.49
CA SER A 2 -57.45 -15.76 -40.93
C SER A 2 -58.19 -15.23 -39.70
N VAL A 3 -57.67 -15.24 -38.48
CA VAL A 3 -56.43 -14.59 -38.05
C VAL A 3 -55.84 -15.31 -36.84
N ILE A 4 -54.53 -15.55 -36.89
CA ILE A 4 -53.68 -16.07 -35.82
C ILE A 4 -53.42 -14.93 -34.81
N GLN A 5 -53.80 -15.11 -33.55
CA GLN A 5 -53.38 -14.21 -32.46
C GLN A 5 -51.99 -14.64 -31.96
N SER A 6 -50.95 -13.91 -32.36
CA SER A 6 -49.62 -14.06 -31.78
C SER A 6 -49.58 -13.41 -30.39
N ARG A 7 -49.44 -14.21 -29.33
CA ARG A 7 -49.04 -13.72 -28.00
C ARG A 7 -47.53 -13.44 -28.00
N LYS A 8 -47.14 -12.19 -28.23
CA LYS A 8 -45.78 -11.73 -27.89
C LYS A 8 -45.67 -11.66 -26.36
N HIS A 9 -44.94 -12.60 -25.75
CA HIS A 9 -44.44 -12.43 -24.39
C HIS A 9 -43.29 -11.43 -24.45
N GLY A 10 -43.55 -10.18 -24.05
CA GLY A 10 -42.50 -9.23 -23.74
C GLY A 10 -41.81 -9.67 -22.45
N ILE A 11 -40.57 -10.14 -22.55
CA ILE A 11 -39.70 -10.31 -21.39
C ILE A 11 -39.28 -8.89 -20.98
N HIS A 12 -39.90 -8.35 -19.93
CA HIS A 12 -39.39 -7.18 -19.25
C HIS A 12 -38.15 -7.59 -18.46
N ILE A 13 -36.96 -7.39 -19.05
CA ILE A 13 -35.71 -7.38 -18.30
C ILE A 13 -35.71 -6.07 -17.49
N ALA A 14 -36.11 -6.17 -16.23
CA ALA A 14 -35.89 -5.11 -15.27
C ALA A 14 -34.38 -5.05 -15.00
N ILE A 15 -33.69 -4.12 -15.67
CA ILE A 15 -32.32 -3.74 -15.31
C ILE A 15 -32.43 -3.00 -13.98
N PHE A 16 -32.18 -3.70 -12.88
CA PHE A 16 -31.93 -3.08 -11.58
C PHE A 16 -30.58 -2.37 -11.67
N LEU A 17 -30.62 -1.10 -12.04
CA LEU A 17 -29.50 -0.18 -11.89
C LEU A 17 -29.37 0.12 -10.39
N VAL A 18 -28.59 -0.70 -9.69
CA VAL A 18 -28.12 -0.36 -8.36
C VAL A 18 -27.14 0.79 -8.54
N LEU A 19 -27.65 2.03 -8.44
CA LEU A 19 -26.81 3.18 -8.14
C LEU A 19 -26.25 2.97 -6.74
N SER A 20 -25.09 2.33 -6.67
CA SER A 20 -24.22 2.44 -5.51
C SER A 20 -23.80 3.90 -5.42
N PHE A 21 -24.49 4.66 -4.57
CA PHE A 21 -23.94 5.87 -3.99
C PHE A 21 -22.67 5.46 -3.25
N LEU A 22 -21.53 5.56 -3.93
CA LEU A 22 -20.23 5.67 -3.27
C LEU A 22 -20.28 7.03 -2.56
N SER A 23 -20.81 7.02 -1.34
CA SER A 23 -20.51 8.06 -0.37
C SER A 23 -19.00 7.98 -0.14
N ASN A 24 -18.25 8.76 -0.91
CA ASN A 24 -16.88 9.10 -0.53
C ASN A 24 -16.98 9.63 0.90
N PRO A 25 -16.37 8.99 1.92
CA PRO A 25 -16.10 9.71 3.13
C PRO A 25 -15.11 10.78 2.69
N SER A 26 -15.60 12.01 2.56
CA SER A 26 -14.74 13.18 2.67
C SER A 26 -13.91 12.95 3.93
N LEU A 27 -12.61 12.71 3.76
CA LEU A 27 -11.66 12.67 4.85
C LEU A 27 -11.90 13.94 5.67
N SER A 28 -12.58 13.79 6.80
CA SER A 28 -12.74 14.88 7.75
C SER A 28 -11.34 15.14 8.28
N LEU A 29 -10.80 16.28 7.89
CA LEU A 29 -9.50 16.85 8.23
C LEU A 29 -9.40 17.22 9.73
N GLN A 30 -9.85 16.35 10.63
CA GLN A 30 -10.03 16.69 12.04
C GLN A 30 -9.53 15.64 13.07
N GLU A 31 -8.69 14.68 12.68
CA GLU A 31 -8.02 13.76 13.62
C GLU A 31 -6.55 13.46 13.30
N LEU A 32 -5.79 14.47 12.86
CA LEU A 32 -4.32 14.46 12.90
C LEU A 32 -3.83 15.73 13.61
N ALA A 33 -4.13 15.83 14.90
CA ALA A 33 -3.19 16.51 15.78
C ALA A 33 -2.06 15.51 16.04
N SER A 34 -1.19 15.31 15.05
CA SER A 34 0.17 14.88 15.38
C SER A 34 0.70 15.96 16.32
N VAL A 35 0.96 15.60 17.57
CA VAL A 35 1.84 16.42 18.41
C VAL A 35 3.09 16.64 17.56
N ASP A 36 3.43 17.90 17.27
CA ASP A 36 4.70 18.25 16.62
C ASP A 36 5.78 17.40 17.31
N ASP A 37 6.41 16.49 16.55
CA ASP A 37 7.45 15.54 17.01
C ASP A 37 7.00 14.13 17.52
N ALA A 38 5.81 13.62 17.15
CA ALA A 38 5.48 12.19 17.32
C ALA A 38 6.21 11.30 16.29
N PRO A 39 6.66 10.08 16.67
CA PRO A 39 7.38 9.20 15.74
C PRO A 39 6.48 8.78 14.58
N LEU A 40 6.94 8.96 13.35
CA LEU A 40 6.21 8.49 12.16
C LEU A 40 6.57 7.04 11.86
N PHE A 41 5.60 6.32 11.32
CA PHE A 41 5.74 4.94 10.90
C PHE A 41 4.66 4.60 9.90
N ASP A 42 4.82 3.49 9.17
CA ASP A 42 3.87 3.08 8.15
C ASP A 42 3.24 1.72 8.50
N VAL A 43 1.99 1.53 8.08
CA VAL A 43 1.22 0.30 8.34
C VAL A 43 0.50 -0.16 7.09
N GLU A 44 0.73 -1.40 6.68
CA GLU A 44 0.00 -2.07 5.60
C GLU A 44 -0.87 -3.20 6.16
N PHE A 45 -2.10 -3.31 5.66
CA PHE A 45 -3.08 -4.28 6.13
C PHE A 45 -3.35 -5.31 5.04
N PHE A 46 -3.36 -6.59 5.42
CA PHE A 46 -3.54 -7.67 4.46
C PHE A 46 -4.53 -8.71 4.98
N ASN A 47 -5.73 -8.73 4.41
CA ASN A 47 -6.76 -9.71 4.71
C ASN A 47 -6.63 -10.96 3.82
N LYS A 48 -6.56 -12.13 4.45
CA LYS A 48 -6.47 -13.44 3.81
C LYS A 48 -7.32 -14.47 4.55
N ALA A 49 -7.47 -15.67 3.97
CA ALA A 49 -8.21 -16.74 4.61
C ALA A 49 -7.50 -17.23 5.88
N SER A 50 -8.26 -17.40 6.97
CA SER A 50 -7.77 -18.09 8.17
C SER A 50 -7.74 -19.61 7.97
N THR A 51 -7.03 -20.29 8.87
CA THR A 51 -7.08 -21.75 8.97
C THR A 51 -8.47 -22.21 9.40
N ASP A 52 -9.14 -21.45 10.28
CA ASP A 52 -10.55 -21.58 10.65
C ASP A 52 -11.44 -20.90 9.59
N LEU A 53 -12.39 -21.64 9.02
CA LEU A 53 -13.28 -21.15 7.97
C LEU A 53 -14.29 -20.10 8.46
N HIS A 54 -14.50 -19.97 9.78
CA HIS A 54 -15.37 -18.97 10.37
C HIS A 54 -14.66 -17.65 10.67
N LEU A 55 -13.34 -17.62 10.53
CA LEU A 55 -12.51 -16.46 10.79
C LEU A 55 -11.83 -15.97 9.50
N SER A 56 -11.44 -14.71 9.57
CA SER A 56 -10.67 -14.00 8.56
C SER A 56 -9.34 -13.65 9.19
N HIS A 57 -8.24 -13.89 8.48
CA HIS A 57 -6.91 -13.57 8.98
C HIS A 57 -6.51 -12.18 8.51
N LEU A 58 -6.04 -11.36 9.43
CA LEU A 58 -5.56 -10.02 9.15
C LEU A 58 -4.11 -9.90 9.59
N ASP A 59 -3.21 -9.69 8.63
CA ASP A 59 -1.83 -9.28 8.91
C ASP A 59 -1.70 -7.75 8.88
N LEU A 60 -0.96 -7.20 9.83
CA LEU A 60 -0.51 -5.82 9.84
C LEU A 60 1.02 -5.81 9.72
N TYR A 61 1.53 -5.23 8.65
CA TYR A 61 2.96 -5.01 8.44
C TYR A 61 3.31 -3.59 8.85
N ILE A 62 4.18 -3.45 9.86
CA ILE A 62 4.46 -2.18 10.53
C ILE A 62 5.93 -1.85 10.32
N LYS A 63 6.21 -0.75 9.60
CA LYS A 63 7.55 -0.28 9.24
C LYS A 63 7.91 0.93 10.08
N VAL A 64 8.92 0.78 10.94
CA VAL A 64 9.42 1.84 11.83
C VAL A 64 10.82 2.25 11.38
N PHE A 65 10.98 3.49 10.89
CA PHE A 65 12.28 4.00 10.46
C PHE A 65 13.14 4.40 11.66
N TYR A 66 14.45 4.19 11.58
CA TYR A 66 15.35 4.43 12.71
C TYR A 66 15.49 5.92 13.03
N ASN A 67 15.42 6.79 12.02
CA ASN A 67 15.47 8.24 12.20
C ASN A 67 14.23 8.82 12.90
N GLU A 68 13.16 8.04 13.08
CA GLU A 68 11.96 8.42 13.83
C GLU A 68 12.04 8.02 15.31
N LEU A 69 13.13 7.36 15.73
CA LEU A 69 13.35 6.90 17.09
C LEU A 69 14.47 7.69 17.77
N GLN A 70 14.32 7.88 19.07
CA GLN A 70 15.36 8.49 19.90
C GLN A 70 16.37 7.43 20.34
N PHE A 71 17.54 7.46 19.71
CA PHE A 71 18.67 6.65 20.13
C PHE A 71 19.45 7.31 21.27
N VAL A 72 19.89 6.50 22.23
CA VAL A 72 20.78 6.88 23.32
C VAL A 72 22.12 6.16 23.21
N LYS A 73 23.22 6.86 23.53
CA LYS A 73 24.56 6.25 23.53
C LYS A 73 24.69 5.28 24.70
N SER A 74 25.13 4.06 24.42
CA SER A 74 25.33 2.98 25.39
C SER A 74 26.70 2.33 25.14
N GLY A 75 27.73 2.82 25.83
CA GLY A 75 29.12 2.44 25.58
C GLY A 75 29.58 2.93 24.20
N ASP A 76 30.08 2.01 23.37
CA ASP A 76 30.52 2.28 21.99
C ASP A 76 29.40 2.16 20.95
N LYS A 77 28.17 1.86 21.39
CA LYS A 77 26.99 1.66 20.53
C LYS A 77 25.88 2.66 20.83
N PHE A 78 24.83 2.62 20.03
CA PHE A 78 23.59 3.37 20.25
C PHE A 78 22.42 2.40 20.37
N LYS A 79 21.48 2.72 21.25
CA LYS A 79 20.29 1.91 21.50
C LYS A 79 19.02 2.73 21.40
N ALA A 80 17.95 2.14 20.88
CA ALA A 80 16.60 2.69 20.95
C ALA A 80 15.63 1.60 21.36
N GLN A 81 14.58 1.95 22.09
CA GLN A 81 13.51 1.04 22.47
C GLN A 81 12.17 1.63 22.06
N PHE A 82 11.29 0.79 21.52
CA PHE A 82 9.95 1.20 21.17
C PHE A 82 8.94 0.08 21.44
N GLU A 83 7.68 0.46 21.59
CA GLU A 83 6.56 -0.45 21.76
C GLU A 83 5.52 -0.21 20.66
N ILE A 84 5.06 -1.29 20.03
CA ILE A 84 3.92 -1.29 19.12
C ILE A 84 2.73 -1.86 19.87
N SER A 85 1.63 -1.13 19.94
CA SER A 85 0.35 -1.62 20.48
C SER A 85 -0.71 -1.58 19.39
N VAL A 86 -1.29 -2.74 19.05
CA VAL A 86 -2.41 -2.83 18.10
C VAL A 86 -3.68 -3.16 18.87
N SER A 87 -4.72 -2.35 18.72
CA SER A 87 -6.03 -2.54 19.36
C SER A 87 -7.12 -2.62 18.30
N VAL A 88 -7.99 -3.62 18.43
CA VAL A 88 -9.11 -3.89 17.53
C VAL A 88 -10.41 -3.56 18.25
N PHE A 89 -11.25 -2.76 17.60
CA PHE A 89 -12.58 -2.38 18.07
C PHE A 89 -13.62 -2.77 17.03
N ASP A 90 -14.82 -3.14 17.47
CA ASP A 90 -15.96 -3.25 16.56
C ASP A 90 -16.50 -1.85 16.19
N THR A 91 -17.46 -1.80 15.26
CA THR A 91 -18.06 -0.54 14.79
C THR A 91 -18.85 0.23 15.86
N THR A 92 -19.10 -0.36 17.03
CA THR A 92 -19.71 0.32 18.18
C THR A 92 -18.67 0.94 19.11
N GLY A 93 -17.38 0.79 18.81
CA GLY A 93 -16.26 1.21 19.65
C GLY A 93 -15.96 0.24 20.79
N LYS A 94 -16.56 -0.96 20.78
CA LYS A 94 -16.29 -1.97 21.80
C LYS A 94 -14.98 -2.68 21.48
N PHE A 95 -14.13 -2.82 22.50
CA PHE A 95 -12.89 -3.59 22.43
C PHE A 95 -13.16 -5.05 22.02
N VAL A 96 -12.38 -5.54 21.06
CA VAL A 96 -12.44 -6.91 20.54
C VAL A 96 -11.17 -7.68 20.91
N ASP A 97 -10.00 -7.16 20.54
CA ASP A 97 -8.72 -7.82 20.76
C ASP A 97 -7.55 -6.82 20.74
N SER A 98 -6.37 -7.24 21.17
CA SER A 98 -5.14 -6.45 21.08
C SER A 98 -3.88 -7.28 21.11
N ASP A 99 -2.81 -6.77 20.51
CA ASP A 99 -1.46 -7.32 20.65
C ASP A 99 -0.46 -6.18 20.95
N LYS A 100 0.67 -6.53 21.57
CA LYS A 100 1.70 -5.60 22.00
C LYS A 100 3.08 -6.20 21.83
N ILE A 101 3.95 -5.48 21.12
CA ILE A 101 5.33 -5.90 20.84
C ILE A 101 6.29 -4.83 21.35
N LYS A 102 7.23 -5.25 22.20
CA LYS A 102 8.39 -4.42 22.61
C LYS A 102 9.61 -4.77 21.78
N GLN A 103 10.40 -3.77 21.41
CA GLN A 103 11.61 -3.92 20.61
C GLN A 103 12.77 -3.10 21.16
N GLU A 104 13.97 -3.66 21.07
CA GLU A 104 15.24 -2.96 21.29
C GLU A 104 16.06 -3.03 19.99
N LEU A 105 16.54 -1.88 19.54
CA LEU A 105 17.47 -1.74 18.43
C LEU A 105 18.85 -1.39 18.97
N VAL A 106 19.89 -1.96 18.36
CA VAL A 106 21.28 -1.68 18.68
C VAL A 106 22.05 -1.43 17.39
N VAL A 107 22.68 -0.26 17.27
CA VAL A 107 23.49 0.11 16.09
C VAL A 107 24.88 0.56 16.50
N ASP A 108 25.85 0.35 15.61
CA ASP A 108 27.27 0.57 15.92
C ASP A 108 27.74 2.02 15.65
N SER A 109 26.99 2.81 14.88
CA SER A 109 27.37 4.19 14.54
C SER A 109 26.22 5.18 14.69
N PHE A 110 26.56 6.44 14.97
CA PHE A 110 25.59 7.54 15.01
C PHE A 110 24.89 7.73 13.67
N GLN A 111 25.59 7.50 12.55
CA GLN A 111 25.00 7.64 11.20
C GLN A 111 23.84 6.66 10.98
N ASN A 112 23.91 5.44 11.52
CA ASN A 112 22.80 4.49 11.44
C ASN A 112 21.56 4.98 12.17
N THR A 113 21.71 5.77 13.24
CA THR A 113 20.57 6.34 14.00
C THR A 113 19.82 7.42 13.21
N LYS A 114 20.43 7.96 12.16
CA LYS A 114 19.86 9.02 11.31
C LYS A 114 19.56 8.55 9.89
N SER A 115 19.79 7.26 9.59
CA SER A 115 19.59 6.74 8.24
C SER A 115 18.10 6.64 7.92
N PRO A 116 17.64 7.25 6.81
CA PRO A 116 16.26 7.10 6.34
C PRO A 116 16.03 5.73 5.68
N ASN A 117 17.10 4.95 5.45
CA ASN A 117 17.02 3.64 4.79
C ASN A 117 17.02 2.47 5.78
N GLU A 118 17.32 2.73 7.05
CA GLU A 118 17.32 1.70 8.10
C GLU A 118 15.95 1.67 8.78
N PHE A 119 15.34 0.50 8.84
CA PHE A 119 14.02 0.33 9.44
C PHE A 119 13.88 -1.02 10.15
N SER A 120 12.88 -1.08 11.02
CA SER A 120 12.41 -2.30 11.66
C SER A 120 11.04 -2.64 11.10
N LEU A 121 10.93 -3.77 10.40
CA LEU A 121 9.66 -4.32 9.93
C LEU A 121 9.13 -5.34 10.95
N ARG A 122 7.87 -5.19 11.37
CA ARG A 122 7.18 -6.14 12.28
C ARG A 122 5.83 -6.55 11.70
N THR A 123 5.38 -7.74 12.10
CA THR A 123 4.06 -8.27 11.73
C THR A 123 3.27 -8.56 13.00
N VAL A 124 2.03 -8.08 13.04
CA VAL A 124 1.01 -8.44 14.03
C VAL A 124 -0.14 -9.07 13.28
N SER A 125 -0.73 -10.15 13.80
CA SER A 125 -1.78 -10.88 13.11
C SER A 125 -2.97 -11.18 14.02
N PHE A 126 -4.18 -11.12 13.47
CA PHE A 126 -5.42 -11.48 14.17
C PHE A 126 -6.26 -12.43 13.33
N ASP A 127 -6.90 -13.41 13.98
CA ASP A 127 -7.95 -14.24 13.40
C ASP A 127 -9.32 -13.78 13.95
N LEU A 128 -10.08 -13.06 13.14
CA LEU A 128 -11.30 -12.35 13.58
C LEU A 128 -12.51 -12.77 12.74
N PRO A 129 -13.73 -12.77 13.30
CA PRO A 129 -14.93 -12.99 12.50
C PRO A 129 -15.06 -11.98 11.34
N PRO A 130 -15.58 -12.38 10.17
CA PRO A 130 -15.70 -11.49 9.01
C PRO A 130 -16.74 -10.40 9.23
N LYS A 131 -16.27 -9.19 9.56
CA LYS A 131 -17.04 -7.99 9.91
C LYS A 131 -16.20 -6.72 9.69
N ASP A 132 -16.80 -5.57 9.92
CA ASP A 132 -16.10 -4.29 9.98
C ASP A 132 -15.50 -4.06 11.36
N TYR A 133 -14.27 -3.51 11.38
CA TYR A 133 -13.53 -3.17 12.58
C TYR A 133 -12.85 -1.81 12.42
N GLU A 134 -12.58 -1.18 13.57
CA GLU A 134 -11.67 -0.05 13.67
C GLU A 134 -10.39 -0.53 14.36
N ILE A 135 -9.25 -0.31 13.72
CA ILE A 135 -7.95 -0.74 14.24
C ILE A 135 -7.11 0.48 14.54
N THR A 136 -6.58 0.53 15.75
CA THR A 136 -5.61 1.53 16.18
C THR A 136 -4.25 0.87 16.35
N VAL A 137 -3.22 1.46 15.74
CA VAL A 137 -1.82 1.05 15.91
C VAL A 137 -1.09 2.23 16.54
N ASP A 138 -0.52 2.01 17.72
CA ASP A 138 0.29 2.99 18.44
C ASP A 138 1.75 2.56 18.43
N LEU A 139 2.64 3.48 18.03
CA LEU A 139 4.09 3.35 18.18
C LEU A 139 4.54 4.29 19.28
N GLN A 140 5.01 3.74 20.40
CA GLN A 140 5.58 4.51 21.50
C GLN A 140 7.10 4.42 21.48
N ASP A 141 7.78 5.56 21.37
CA ASP A 141 9.22 5.65 21.64
C ASP A 141 9.45 5.65 23.15
N MET A 142 10.27 4.72 23.65
CA MET A 142 10.42 4.50 25.09
C MET A 142 11.36 5.52 25.77
N GLU A 143 12.16 6.27 25.01
CA GLU A 143 13.03 7.30 25.57
C GLU A 143 12.26 8.61 25.74
N THR A 144 11.53 9.03 24.70
CA THR A 144 10.77 10.28 24.68
C THR A 144 9.36 10.15 25.21
N GLN A 145 8.85 8.91 25.32
CA GLN A 145 7.46 8.57 25.66
C GLN A 145 6.41 9.09 24.66
N LYS A 146 6.84 9.60 23.50
CA LYS A 146 5.94 10.09 22.46
C LYS A 146 5.29 8.94 21.72
N ILE A 147 4.05 9.16 21.28
CA ILE A 147 3.22 8.15 20.62
C ILE A 147 2.81 8.67 19.24
N GLY A 148 3.22 7.95 18.21
CA GLY A 148 2.63 8.03 16.88
C GLY A 148 1.42 7.10 16.81
N ARG A 149 0.37 7.49 16.08
CA ARG A 149 -0.86 6.70 15.97
C ARG A 149 -1.34 6.60 14.53
N HIS A 150 -1.70 5.40 14.12
CA HIS A 150 -2.49 5.11 12.93
C HIS A 150 -3.85 4.56 13.33
N LYS A 151 -4.89 5.03 12.65
CA LYS A 151 -6.27 4.59 12.87
C LYS A 151 -6.90 4.27 11.52
N ARG A 152 -7.38 3.04 11.33
CA ARG A 152 -7.95 2.57 10.05
C ARG A 152 -9.17 1.71 10.28
N SER A 153 -10.23 1.98 9.53
CA SER A 153 -11.36 1.07 9.41
C SER A 153 -11.05 -0.02 8.38
N VAL A 154 -11.35 -1.27 8.73
CA VAL A 154 -11.14 -2.45 7.86
C VAL A 154 -12.40 -3.29 7.78
N SER A 155 -12.68 -3.85 6.61
CA SER A 155 -13.79 -4.78 6.38
C SER A 155 -13.22 -6.17 6.10
N LEU A 156 -13.37 -7.10 7.04
CA LEU A 156 -12.87 -8.46 6.90
C LEU A 156 -13.87 -9.32 6.15
N ARG A 157 -13.43 -9.93 5.05
CA ARG A 157 -14.30 -10.75 4.20
C ARG A 157 -14.44 -12.17 4.74
N SER A 158 -15.57 -12.80 4.43
CA SER A 158 -15.81 -14.20 4.75
C SER A 158 -15.17 -15.12 3.71
N TYR A 159 -14.44 -16.12 4.19
CA TYR A 159 -13.84 -17.17 3.37
C TYR A 159 -14.60 -18.50 3.42
N ALA A 160 -15.77 -18.53 4.08
CA ALA A 160 -16.61 -19.73 4.23
C ALA A 160 -17.43 -20.09 2.96
N THR A 161 -17.27 -19.36 1.86
CA THR A 161 -18.08 -19.56 0.65
C THR A 161 -17.52 -20.68 -0.24
N LYS A 162 -18.40 -21.30 -1.04
CA LYS A 162 -18.01 -22.33 -2.01
C LYS A 162 -17.46 -21.77 -3.33
N GLY A 163 -17.56 -20.45 -3.55
CA GLY A 163 -17.04 -19.80 -4.74
C GLY A 163 -15.53 -19.63 -4.70
N ILE A 164 -14.96 -19.17 -5.81
CA ILE A 164 -13.58 -18.70 -5.82
C ILE A 164 -13.51 -17.35 -5.13
N LEU A 165 -12.43 -17.13 -4.39
CA LEU A 165 -12.20 -15.93 -3.58
C LEU A 165 -10.74 -15.53 -3.69
N THR A 166 -10.43 -14.30 -3.27
CA THR A 166 -9.06 -13.80 -3.19
C THR A 166 -8.73 -13.24 -1.81
N SER A 167 -7.46 -13.23 -1.45
CA SER A 167 -6.94 -12.31 -0.43
C SER A 167 -7.07 -10.86 -0.91
N ASP A 168 -6.67 -9.91 -0.09
CA ASP A 168 -6.27 -8.59 -0.56
C ASP A 168 -5.08 -8.71 -1.55
N ILE A 169 -4.72 -7.58 -2.18
CA ILE A 169 -3.45 -7.46 -2.92
C ILE A 169 -2.39 -7.00 -1.92
N LEU A 170 -1.31 -7.76 -1.79
CA LEU A 170 -0.12 -7.32 -1.07
C LEU A 170 0.97 -6.93 -2.07
N PHE A 171 1.40 -5.68 -2.02
CA PHE A 171 2.54 -5.22 -2.80
C PHE A 171 3.84 -5.63 -2.09
N LEU A 172 4.87 -5.99 -2.85
CA LEU A 172 6.16 -6.46 -2.34
C LEU A 172 7.31 -5.69 -2.99
N ASP A 173 8.33 -5.37 -2.21
CA ASP A 173 9.61 -4.86 -2.71
C ASP A 173 10.53 -5.99 -3.18
N PHE A 174 10.41 -7.15 -2.53
CA PHE A 174 11.21 -8.33 -2.84
C PHE A 174 10.44 -9.62 -2.57
N TYR A 175 10.76 -10.66 -3.34
CA TYR A 175 10.39 -12.02 -2.98
C TYR A 175 11.44 -13.02 -3.45
N SER A 176 11.47 -14.16 -2.78
CA SER A 176 12.24 -15.33 -3.17
C SER A 176 11.39 -16.58 -3.03
N ARG A 177 11.72 -17.62 -3.82
CA ARG A 177 11.11 -18.93 -3.73
C ARG A 177 12.21 -19.97 -3.57
N ASP A 178 12.14 -20.78 -2.52
CA ASP A 178 13.10 -21.85 -2.33
C ASP A 178 12.83 -23.05 -3.26
N LYS A 179 13.70 -24.07 -3.20
CA LYS A 179 13.59 -25.27 -4.03
C LYS A 179 12.34 -26.10 -3.74
N GLN A 180 11.76 -25.95 -2.55
CA GLN A 180 10.54 -26.62 -2.10
C GLN A 180 9.29 -25.82 -2.47
N GLY A 181 9.45 -24.64 -3.06
CA GLY A 181 8.36 -23.77 -3.48
C GLY A 181 7.87 -22.84 -2.38
N LYS A 182 8.50 -22.79 -1.21
CA LYS A 182 8.15 -21.85 -0.14
C LYS A 182 8.51 -20.44 -0.58
N VAL A 183 7.54 -19.54 -0.47
CA VAL A 183 7.73 -18.11 -0.75
C VAL A 183 8.20 -17.41 0.52
N THR A 184 9.24 -16.60 0.39
CA THR A 184 9.63 -15.59 1.39
C THR A 184 9.57 -14.23 0.71
N PHE A 185 8.98 -13.23 1.35
CA PHE A 185 8.78 -11.92 0.75
C PHE A 185 9.02 -10.79 1.74
N GLU A 186 9.24 -9.61 1.19
CA GLU A 186 9.27 -8.34 1.92
C GLU A 186 8.10 -7.48 1.43
N PRO A 187 7.08 -7.25 2.27
CA PRO A 187 5.94 -6.44 1.92
C PRO A 187 6.37 -4.99 1.75
N ARG A 188 5.83 -4.34 0.72
CA ARG A 188 5.90 -2.91 0.57
C ARG A 188 4.91 -2.29 1.56
N VAL A 189 5.46 -1.65 2.58
CA VAL A 189 4.69 -0.88 3.55
C VAL A 189 4.87 0.58 3.19
N SER A 190 4.12 1.02 2.17
CA SER A 190 4.28 2.36 1.60
C SER A 190 3.56 3.41 2.45
N GLY A 191 4.32 4.31 3.07
CA GLY A 191 3.82 5.61 3.49
C GLY A 191 4.72 6.76 3.03
N THR A 192 4.70 7.87 3.75
CA THR A 192 5.18 9.18 3.27
C THR A 192 6.69 9.24 2.98
N LYS A 193 7.47 8.27 3.45
CA LYS A 193 8.95 8.30 3.46
C LYS A 193 9.62 7.20 2.65
N ASP A 194 8.88 6.26 2.06
CA ASP A 194 9.49 5.12 1.37
C ASP A 194 9.94 5.48 -0.06
N ARG A 195 11.24 5.39 -0.32
CA ARG A 195 11.78 5.57 -1.68
C ARG A 195 11.31 4.42 -2.55
N ALA A 196 10.67 4.74 -3.69
CA ALA A 196 10.17 3.69 -4.58
C ALA A 196 11.29 2.74 -5.01
N SER A 197 11.18 1.47 -4.61
CA SER A 197 11.95 0.40 -5.23
C SER A 197 11.55 0.29 -6.70
N LYS A 198 12.54 0.15 -7.58
CA LYS A 198 12.38 -0.09 -9.03
C LYS A 198 11.72 -1.43 -9.34
N LEU A 199 11.49 -2.26 -8.33
CA LEU A 199 10.81 -3.54 -8.44
C LEU A 199 9.56 -3.49 -7.58
N LEU A 200 8.42 -3.72 -8.21
CA LEU A 200 7.13 -3.87 -7.55
C LEU A 200 6.57 -5.23 -7.94
N TYR A 201 6.29 -6.06 -6.94
CA TYR A 201 5.59 -7.32 -7.15
C TYR A 201 4.23 -7.27 -6.46
N ILE A 202 3.30 -8.07 -6.97
CA ILE A 202 2.01 -8.32 -6.35
C ILE A 202 1.99 -9.74 -5.83
N TYR A 203 1.46 -9.92 -4.63
CA TYR A 203 1.08 -11.21 -4.05
C TYR A 203 -0.43 -11.26 -3.83
N ILE A 204 -1.07 -12.32 -4.33
CA ILE A 204 -2.49 -12.61 -4.13
C ILE A 204 -2.67 -14.11 -3.91
N GLU A 205 -3.44 -14.50 -2.90
CA GLU A 205 -3.94 -15.85 -2.75
C GLU A 205 -5.28 -16.00 -3.45
N LEU A 206 -5.39 -17.00 -4.32
CA LEU A 206 -6.65 -17.41 -4.94
C LEU A 206 -7.12 -18.70 -4.26
N TYR A 207 -8.38 -18.72 -3.82
CA TYR A 207 -8.95 -19.81 -3.04
C TYR A 207 -9.95 -20.65 -3.84
N ASN A 208 -10.09 -21.91 -3.45
CA ASN A 208 -11.14 -22.84 -3.89
C ASN A 208 -11.16 -23.14 -5.40
N VAL A 209 -9.99 -23.15 -6.05
CA VAL A 209 -9.86 -23.60 -7.44
C VAL A 209 -9.33 -25.04 -7.44
N PRO A 210 -10.07 -26.02 -7.99
CA PRO A 210 -9.61 -27.40 -8.08
C PRO A 210 -8.22 -27.53 -8.69
N GLU A 211 -7.50 -28.57 -8.27
CA GLU A 211 -6.14 -28.80 -8.74
C GLU A 211 -6.14 -29.04 -10.26
N ASN A 212 -5.24 -28.35 -10.97
CA ASN A 212 -5.10 -28.37 -12.43
C ASN A 212 -6.24 -27.72 -13.23
N ASP A 213 -7.26 -27.17 -12.61
CA ASP A 213 -8.24 -26.34 -13.32
C ASP A 213 -7.57 -25.09 -13.88
N SER A 214 -7.99 -24.70 -15.09
CA SER A 214 -7.44 -23.55 -15.80
C SER A 214 -8.11 -22.27 -15.29
N VAL A 215 -7.31 -21.32 -14.83
CA VAL A 215 -7.79 -20.00 -14.40
C VAL A 215 -7.18 -18.95 -15.31
N LEU A 216 -8.04 -18.13 -15.88
CA LEU A 216 -7.64 -16.94 -16.60
C LEU A 216 -7.40 -15.82 -15.62
N VAL A 217 -6.22 -15.22 -15.66
CA VAL A 217 -5.84 -14.04 -14.88
C VAL A 217 -5.74 -12.87 -15.84
N GLU A 218 -6.49 -11.80 -15.54
CA GLU A 218 -6.41 -10.52 -16.23
C GLU A 218 -6.07 -9.47 -15.20
N TYR A 219 -5.03 -8.68 -15.44
CA TYR A 219 -4.74 -7.53 -14.56
C TYR A 219 -4.56 -6.26 -15.37
N ASN A 220 -4.85 -5.13 -14.72
CA ASN A 220 -4.49 -3.82 -15.20
C ASN A 220 -4.03 -2.91 -14.06
N VAL A 221 -3.11 -2.00 -14.37
CA VAL A 221 -2.64 -0.93 -13.52
C VAL A 221 -3.06 0.38 -14.16
N SER A 222 -3.91 1.14 -13.48
CA SER A 222 -4.44 2.41 -13.96
C SER A 222 -4.03 3.58 -13.06
N GLY A 223 -3.85 4.75 -13.66
CA GLY A 223 -3.69 6.02 -12.93
C GLY A 223 -5.03 6.53 -12.38
N GLN A 224 -4.99 7.63 -11.62
CA GLN A 224 -6.21 8.26 -11.08
C GLN A 224 -7.20 8.73 -12.16
N ASP A 225 -6.72 9.03 -13.37
CA ASP A 225 -7.51 9.42 -14.54
C ASP A 225 -8.09 8.22 -15.30
N ASN A 226 -7.90 7.00 -14.77
CA ASN A 226 -8.21 5.72 -15.40
C ASN A 226 -7.39 5.39 -16.65
N GLN A 227 -6.33 6.13 -16.95
CA GLN A 227 -5.39 5.73 -17.99
C GLN A 227 -4.73 4.40 -17.60
N ILE A 228 -4.79 3.40 -18.48
CA ILE A 228 -4.13 2.10 -18.26
C ILE A 228 -2.66 2.24 -18.63
N PHE A 229 -1.79 2.01 -17.66
CA PHE A 229 -0.34 2.02 -17.85
C PHE A 229 0.20 0.63 -18.15
N GLN A 230 -0.41 -0.40 -17.56
CA GLN A 230 -0.03 -1.81 -17.78
C GLN A 230 -1.25 -2.69 -17.75
N SER A 231 -1.22 -3.75 -18.54
CA SER A 231 -2.18 -4.83 -18.48
C SER A 231 -1.56 -6.10 -19.03
N ASP A 232 -1.97 -7.25 -18.51
CA ASP A 232 -1.61 -8.54 -19.07
C ASP A 232 -2.75 -9.56 -18.87
N LYS A 233 -2.69 -10.64 -19.61
CA LYS A 233 -3.61 -11.75 -19.58
C LYS A 233 -2.88 -13.07 -19.76
N TYR A 234 -2.99 -13.96 -18.77
CA TYR A 234 -2.33 -15.25 -18.81
C TYR A 234 -3.15 -16.32 -18.08
N TRP A 235 -2.77 -17.57 -18.29
CA TRP A 235 -3.42 -18.72 -17.66
C TRP A 235 -2.55 -19.29 -16.56
N ILE A 236 -3.16 -19.59 -15.42
CA ILE A 236 -2.56 -20.33 -14.31
C ILE A 236 -3.32 -21.64 -14.09
N ARG A 237 -2.76 -22.51 -13.25
CA ARG A 237 -3.41 -23.74 -12.79
C ARG A 237 -3.75 -23.62 -11.31
N GLY A 238 -4.98 -23.99 -10.96
CA GLY A 238 -5.41 -24.12 -9.57
C GLY A 238 -4.58 -25.15 -8.81
N ARG A 239 -4.39 -24.91 -7.51
CA ARG A 239 -3.68 -25.79 -6.57
C ARG A 239 -4.55 -26.24 -5.40
N GLY A 240 -5.88 -26.28 -5.58
CA GLY A 240 -6.83 -26.70 -4.56
C GLY A 240 -7.22 -25.54 -3.64
N ARG A 241 -6.99 -25.70 -2.33
CA ARG A 241 -7.46 -24.73 -1.32
C ARG A 241 -6.83 -23.35 -1.53
N ILE A 242 -5.53 -23.28 -1.82
CA ILE A 242 -4.79 -22.02 -1.96
C ILE A 242 -3.88 -22.11 -3.19
N THR A 243 -4.01 -21.14 -4.08
CA THR A 243 -3.09 -20.90 -5.21
C THR A 243 -2.42 -19.56 -4.99
N GLN A 244 -1.12 -19.56 -4.67
CA GLN A 244 -0.34 -18.34 -4.49
C GLN A 244 0.09 -17.77 -5.84
N ASN A 245 -0.25 -16.52 -6.11
CA ASN A 245 0.08 -15.82 -7.34
C ASN A 245 1.03 -14.67 -7.04
N ILE A 246 2.16 -14.65 -7.75
CA ILE A 246 3.14 -13.56 -7.69
C ILE A 246 3.49 -13.13 -9.11
N PHE A 247 3.35 -11.85 -9.41
CA PHE A 247 3.76 -11.29 -10.68
C PHE A 247 4.36 -9.89 -10.50
N LYS A 248 5.16 -9.47 -11.48
CA LYS A 248 5.90 -8.20 -11.45
C LYS A 248 5.09 -7.10 -12.14
N ILE A 249 5.02 -5.93 -11.52
CA ILE A 249 4.65 -4.67 -12.17
C ILE A 249 5.94 -3.96 -12.58
N SER A 250 6.01 -3.48 -13.81
CA SER A 250 7.16 -2.70 -14.27
C SER A 250 7.07 -1.27 -13.76
N SER A 251 7.68 -0.93 -12.62
CA SER A 251 7.59 0.44 -12.10
C SER A 251 8.36 1.48 -12.92
N GLU A 252 9.15 1.06 -13.94
CA GLU A 252 9.98 1.95 -14.77
C GLU A 252 9.17 2.99 -15.56
N ASN A 253 7.94 2.63 -15.95
CA ASN A 253 7.06 3.49 -16.75
C ASN A 253 5.87 4.03 -15.96
N LEU A 254 5.92 3.97 -14.63
CA LEU A 254 4.89 4.55 -13.77
C LEU A 254 5.42 5.89 -13.24
N PRO A 255 4.92 7.04 -13.73
CA PRO A 255 5.18 8.34 -13.14
C PRO A 255 4.88 8.40 -11.64
N HIS A 256 5.34 9.47 -10.98
CA HIS A 256 4.85 9.84 -9.65
C HIS A 256 3.32 9.83 -9.66
N GLY A 257 2.70 9.39 -8.56
CA GLY A 257 1.27 9.47 -8.39
C GLY A 257 0.66 8.21 -7.79
N ARG A 258 -0.68 8.21 -7.75
CA ARG A 258 -1.46 7.10 -7.22
C ARG A 258 -1.98 6.23 -8.36
N TYR A 259 -1.87 4.93 -8.17
CA TYR A 259 -2.30 3.92 -9.11
C TYR A 259 -3.26 2.95 -8.43
N THR A 260 -4.10 2.32 -9.23
CA THR A 260 -4.96 1.21 -8.82
C THR A 260 -4.55 -0.01 -9.62
N THR A 261 -4.30 -1.13 -8.94
CA THR A 261 -4.20 -2.43 -9.60
C THR A 261 -5.51 -3.16 -9.44
N LYS A 262 -6.06 -3.64 -10.56
CA LYS A 262 -7.19 -4.55 -10.61
C LYS A 262 -6.74 -5.90 -11.14
N VAL A 263 -7.19 -6.98 -10.50
CA VAL A 263 -6.94 -8.36 -10.92
C VAL A 263 -8.24 -9.14 -10.93
N ASP A 264 -8.55 -9.73 -12.08
CA ASP A 264 -9.69 -10.59 -12.32
C ASP A 264 -9.20 -12.05 -12.51
N PHE A 265 -9.74 -12.96 -11.72
CA PHE A 265 -9.53 -14.40 -11.84
C PHE A 265 -10.82 -15.03 -12.36
N THR A 266 -10.75 -15.77 -13.47
CA THR A 266 -11.90 -16.47 -14.06
C THR A 266 -11.62 -17.96 -14.21
N ALA A 267 -12.43 -18.80 -13.56
CA ALA A 267 -12.34 -20.25 -13.61
C ALA A 267 -13.69 -20.82 -14.10
N GLY A 268 -13.78 -21.18 -15.39
CA GLY A 268 -15.04 -21.62 -16.00
C GLY A 268 -16.12 -20.53 -15.94
N ALA A 269 -17.18 -20.79 -15.16
CA ALA A 269 -18.32 -19.87 -15.02
C ALA A 269 -18.25 -18.97 -13.76
N VAL A 270 -17.20 -19.10 -12.94
CA VAL A 270 -17.02 -18.30 -11.72
C VAL A 270 -15.85 -17.34 -11.87
N SER A 271 -15.96 -16.18 -11.24
CA SER A 271 -14.91 -15.17 -11.20
C SER A 271 -14.73 -14.58 -9.80
N ALA A 272 -13.53 -14.07 -9.53
CA ALA A 272 -13.22 -13.24 -8.36
C ALA A 272 -12.36 -12.06 -8.81
N THR A 273 -12.68 -10.88 -8.28
CA THR A 273 -11.99 -9.63 -8.59
C THR A 273 -11.42 -9.05 -7.31
N VAL A 274 -10.21 -8.52 -7.37
CA VAL A 274 -9.61 -7.75 -6.29
C VAL A 274 -8.94 -6.50 -6.83
N GLU A 275 -9.07 -5.41 -6.09
CA GLU A 275 -8.50 -4.12 -6.42
C GLU A 275 -7.75 -3.57 -5.21
N SER A 276 -6.62 -2.91 -5.44
CA SER A 276 -5.89 -2.18 -4.40
C SER A 276 -5.11 -1.03 -5.01
N ALA A 277 -5.02 0.07 -4.27
CA ALA A 277 -4.28 1.24 -4.66
C ALA A 277 -2.86 1.20 -4.09
N PHE A 278 -1.91 1.77 -4.82
CA PHE A 278 -0.56 2.02 -4.35
C PHE A 278 -0.07 3.37 -4.86
N ASN A 279 0.95 3.91 -4.20
CA ASN A 279 1.59 5.14 -4.64
C ASN A 279 2.95 4.83 -5.26
N MET A 280 3.27 5.53 -6.34
CA MET A 280 4.61 5.59 -6.89
C MET A 280 5.25 6.90 -6.48
N TYR A 281 6.38 6.79 -5.79
CA TYR A 281 7.15 7.92 -5.33
C TYR A 281 8.35 8.14 -6.25
N ILE A 282 8.58 9.39 -6.58
CA ILE A 282 9.77 9.85 -7.26
C ILE A 282 10.59 10.57 -6.20
N ASP A 283 11.82 10.11 -5.97
CA ASP A 283 12.70 10.72 -4.97
C ASP A 283 12.79 12.23 -5.19
N GLY A 284 12.62 12.98 -4.11
CA GLY A 284 12.64 14.45 -4.10
C GLY A 284 11.36 15.16 -4.53
N VAL A 285 10.33 14.48 -5.04
CA VAL A 285 9.02 15.08 -5.36
C VAL A 285 8.13 15.04 -4.12
N PRO A 286 7.62 16.18 -3.61
CA PRO A 286 6.70 16.19 -2.49
C PRO A 286 5.39 15.44 -2.76
N LEU A 287 4.85 14.81 -1.73
CA LEU A 287 3.64 13.97 -1.79
C LEU A 287 2.38 14.72 -2.24
N SER A 288 2.36 16.04 -2.07
CA SER A 288 1.26 16.90 -2.49
C SER A 288 1.12 16.97 -4.01
N PHE A 289 2.16 16.63 -4.77
CA PHE A 289 2.13 16.69 -6.22
C PHE A 289 1.74 15.34 -6.80
N THR A 290 0.87 15.35 -7.79
CA THR A 290 0.44 14.13 -8.47
C THR A 290 1.50 13.70 -9.47
N THR A 291 2.19 14.65 -10.11
CA THR A 291 3.20 14.39 -11.15
C THR A 291 4.49 15.19 -10.93
N LEU A 292 5.58 14.73 -11.56
CA LEU A 292 6.82 15.50 -11.62
C LEU A 292 6.64 16.87 -12.31
N ASP A 293 5.74 16.97 -13.29
CA ASP A 293 5.46 18.21 -13.99
C ASP A 293 4.76 19.23 -13.08
N GLU A 294 3.82 18.79 -12.24
CA GLU A 294 3.22 19.64 -11.21
C GLU A 294 4.28 20.14 -10.20
N ALA A 295 5.19 19.26 -9.79
CA ALA A 295 6.28 19.61 -8.89
C ALA A 295 7.26 20.62 -9.55
N ILE A 296 7.56 20.45 -10.83
CA ILE A 296 8.37 21.41 -11.60
C ILE A 296 7.63 22.75 -11.72
N GLU A 297 6.32 22.76 -11.92
CA GLU A 297 5.53 24.00 -12.10
C GLU A 297 5.59 24.90 -10.86
N VAL A 298 5.71 24.34 -9.65
CA VAL A 298 5.90 25.10 -8.41
C VAL A 298 7.28 25.76 -8.34
N LEU A 299 8.29 25.20 -9.01
CA LEU A 299 9.63 25.80 -9.04
C LEU A 299 9.65 27.19 -9.66
N LYS A 300 8.61 27.63 -10.39
CA LYS A 300 8.52 29.02 -10.88
C LYS A 300 8.58 30.09 -9.79
N TYR A 301 8.28 29.71 -8.53
CA TYR A 301 8.35 30.61 -7.38
C TYR A 301 9.74 30.65 -6.73
N ILE A 302 10.63 29.73 -7.10
CA ILE A 302 11.95 29.53 -6.48
C ILE A 302 13.08 29.75 -7.50
N ALA A 303 12.92 29.22 -8.70
CA ALA A 303 13.87 29.29 -9.80
C ALA A 303 13.84 30.65 -10.51
N SER A 304 14.95 31.01 -11.16
CA SER A 304 14.95 32.10 -12.14
C SER A 304 14.07 31.77 -13.35
N GLU A 305 13.60 32.79 -14.08
CA GLU A 305 12.74 32.59 -15.27
C GLU A 305 13.41 31.72 -16.34
N GLU A 306 14.73 31.89 -16.53
CA GLU A 306 15.52 31.10 -17.47
C GLU A 306 15.62 29.63 -17.02
N GLU A 307 15.99 29.38 -15.76
CA GLU A 307 16.08 28.01 -15.20
C GLU A 307 14.74 27.29 -15.20
N PHE A 308 13.64 27.99 -14.90
CA PHE A 308 12.30 27.40 -14.93
C PHE A 308 11.91 26.99 -16.36
N LYS A 309 12.16 27.86 -17.36
CA LYS A 309 11.92 27.52 -18.78
C LYS A 309 12.78 26.36 -19.23
N GLU A 310 14.04 26.27 -18.81
CA GLU A 310 14.90 25.12 -19.10
C GLU A 310 14.31 23.84 -18.52
N LEU A 311 14.00 23.82 -17.22
CA LEU A 311 13.42 22.65 -16.54
C LEU A 311 12.13 22.15 -17.20
N LYS A 312 11.26 23.07 -17.61
CA LYS A 312 9.98 22.74 -18.26
C LYS A 312 10.14 22.11 -19.64
N ASN A 313 11.21 22.45 -20.37
CA ASN A 313 11.45 22.01 -21.74
C ASN A 313 12.35 20.77 -21.86
N ILE A 314 12.89 20.27 -20.74
CA ILE A 314 13.70 19.05 -20.73
C ILE A 314 12.85 17.83 -21.16
N PRO A 315 13.40 16.87 -21.94
CA PRO A 315 12.70 15.63 -22.27
C PRO A 315 12.24 14.88 -21.02
N GLN A 316 11.05 14.26 -21.05
CA GLN A 316 10.42 13.67 -19.87
C GLN A 316 11.34 12.70 -19.11
N GLU A 317 12.12 11.92 -19.85
CA GLU A 317 13.05 10.92 -19.31
C GLU A 317 14.20 11.54 -18.50
N LYS A 318 14.52 12.81 -18.76
CA LYS A 318 15.59 13.56 -18.10
C LYS A 318 15.07 14.56 -17.05
N LYS A 319 13.77 14.80 -17.00
CA LYS A 319 13.18 15.79 -16.07
C LYS A 319 13.46 15.43 -14.62
N HIS A 320 13.42 14.14 -14.24
CA HIS A 320 13.65 13.74 -12.85
C HIS A 320 15.07 14.07 -12.39
N GLU A 321 16.07 13.72 -13.19
CA GLU A 321 17.47 14.02 -12.91
C GLU A 321 17.69 15.53 -12.79
N ALA A 322 17.10 16.31 -13.70
CA ALA A 322 17.19 17.77 -13.69
C ALA A 322 16.51 18.39 -12.45
N PHE A 323 15.35 17.87 -12.06
CA PHE A 323 14.62 18.29 -10.87
C PHE A 323 15.42 18.00 -9.58
N ILE A 324 16.02 16.82 -9.46
CA ILE A 324 16.92 16.49 -8.34
C ILE A 324 18.12 17.42 -8.32
N LYS A 325 18.72 17.67 -9.47
CA LYS A 325 19.89 18.57 -9.59
C LYS A 325 19.54 20.00 -9.18
N PHE A 326 18.37 20.49 -9.57
CA PHE A 326 17.87 21.80 -9.14
C PHE A 326 17.80 21.89 -7.62
N TRP A 327 17.18 20.92 -6.96
CA TRP A 327 17.06 20.94 -5.50
C TRP A 327 18.39 20.74 -4.79
N LYS A 328 19.33 19.94 -5.33
CA LYS A 328 20.68 19.83 -4.77
C LYS A 328 21.46 21.13 -4.88
N LYS A 329 21.30 21.87 -5.98
CA LYS A 329 21.94 23.19 -6.18
C LYS A 329 21.38 24.23 -5.22
N ASN A 330 20.08 24.16 -4.93
CA ASN A 330 19.36 25.11 -4.08
C ASN A 330 19.14 24.54 -2.66
N ASP A 331 20.05 23.71 -2.17
CA ASP A 331 20.01 23.21 -0.79
C ASP A 331 20.69 24.22 0.15
N PRO A 332 19.96 24.89 1.05
CA PRO A 332 20.55 25.84 1.99
C PRO A 332 21.38 25.15 3.07
N SER A 333 21.18 23.85 3.29
CA SER A 333 21.82 23.06 4.34
C SER A 333 22.36 21.73 3.80
N PRO A 334 23.35 21.76 2.87
CA PRO A 334 23.88 20.57 2.20
C PRO A 334 24.61 19.59 3.14
N GLU A 335 24.94 20.04 4.35
CA GLU A 335 25.51 19.24 5.44
C GLU A 335 24.48 18.28 6.06
N THR A 336 23.18 18.51 5.82
CA THR A 336 22.07 17.69 6.30
C THR A 336 21.57 16.73 5.22
N LEU A 337 20.93 15.62 5.62
CA LEU A 337 20.45 14.61 4.67
C LEU A 337 19.19 15.04 3.90
N GLU A 338 18.47 16.05 4.38
CA GLU A 338 17.22 16.55 3.78
C GLU A 338 17.34 18.03 3.41
N ASN A 339 16.78 18.40 2.27
CA ASN A 339 16.65 19.81 1.88
C ASN A 339 15.33 20.37 2.46
N GLU A 340 15.42 21.26 3.43
CA GLU A 340 14.26 21.82 4.15
C GLU A 340 13.34 22.66 3.26
N LEU A 341 13.86 23.28 2.19
CA LEU A 341 13.04 24.05 1.22
C LEU A 341 12.06 23.19 0.43
N ARG A 342 12.14 21.85 0.52
CA ARG A 342 11.17 20.95 -0.10
C ARG A 342 9.89 20.78 0.71
N LYS A 343 9.90 21.17 1.99
CA LYS A 343 8.77 21.03 2.92
C LYS A 343 7.90 22.30 3.00
N GLU A 344 8.49 23.44 2.64
CA GLU A 344 7.80 24.74 2.48
C GLU A 344 7.15 24.85 1.09
#